data_AF-A0A426ZT92-F1
#
_entry.id   AF-A0A426ZT92-F1
#
_cell.length_a   1.000
_cell.length_b   1.000
_cell.length_c   1.000
_cell.angle_alpha   90.00
_cell.angle_beta   90.00
_cell.angle_gamma   90.00
#
_symmetry.space_group_name_H-M   'P 1'
#
loop_
_entity.id
_entity.type
_entity.pdbx_description
1 polymer ?
#
loop_
_entity_poly.entity_id
_entity_poly.type
_entity_poly.pdbx_seq_one_letter_code
_entity_poly.pdbx_strand_id
1 'polypeptide(L)'
;MVVSVCAAVSVAAFAYLHPWRSASSVERYQLGFLLSALGFDLSNLIVFTPMTIEQMMKKRHKIERDLSIGEEIGWSKNMEVAKTNVQLAAMNKKFGMIHGLSSLANIIAFGSLAMHSWYLTGKIQL
;
A
#
# COMPACT_ATOMS: atom_id res chain seq x y z
N MET A 1 1.70 -9.96 -0.87
CA MET A 1 2.57 -11.11 -0.53
C MET A 1 3.58 -11.40 -1.63
N VAL A 2 3.17 -11.75 -2.87
CA VAL A 2 4.11 -12.05 -3.97
C VAL A 2 5.07 -10.90 -4.24
N VAL A 3 4.57 -9.66 -4.38
CA VAL A 3 5.42 -8.48 -4.65
C VAL A 3 6.47 -8.27 -3.54
N SER A 4 6.07 -8.36 -2.27
CA SER A 4 6.98 -8.23 -1.13
C SER A 4 8.04 -9.33 -1.10
N VAL A 5 7.70 -10.57 -1.48
CA VAL A 5 8.67 -11.68 -1.59
C VAL A 5 9.65 -11.39 -2.72
N CYS A 6 9.16 -11.00 -3.91
CA CYS A 6 10.02 -10.64 -5.04
C CYS A 6 10.95 -9.48 -4.69
N ALA A 7 10.44 -8.42 -4.05
CA ALA A 7 11.23 -7.27 -3.61
C ALA A 7 12.29 -7.69 -2.58
N ALA A 8 11.96 -8.56 -1.63
CA ALA A 8 12.92 -9.09 -0.66
C ALA A 8 14.03 -9.91 -1.32
N VAL A 9 13.69 -10.76 -2.30
CA VAL A 9 14.68 -11.52 -3.09
C VAL A 9 15.56 -10.57 -3.88
N SER A 10 14.99 -9.54 -4.52
CA SER A 10 15.76 -8.53 -5.26
C SER A 10 16.70 -7.74 -4.33
N VAL A 11 16.24 -7.32 -3.15
CA VAL A 11 17.09 -6.67 -2.12
C VAL A 11 18.26 -7.59 -1.75
N ALA A 12 17.97 -8.85 -1.43
CA ALA A 12 18.99 -9.80 -0.99
C ALA A 12 20.03 -10.08 -2.09
N ALA A 13 19.57 -10.33 -3.32
CA ALA A 13 20.44 -10.57 -4.47
C ALA A 13 21.30 -9.33 -4.78
N PHE A 14 20.69 -8.14 -4.80
CA PHE A 14 21.39 -6.91 -5.11
C PHE A 14 22.41 -6.54 -4.03
N ALA A 15 22.07 -6.69 -2.75
CA ALA A 15 22.99 -6.45 -1.64
C ALA A 15 24.16 -7.46 -1.60
N TYR A 16 23.91 -8.70 -2.02
CA TYR A 16 24.96 -9.72 -2.15
C TYR A 16 25.95 -9.39 -3.26
N LEU A 17 25.45 -8.97 -4.43
CA LEU A 17 26.29 -8.60 -5.58
C LEU A 17 27.01 -7.27 -5.39
N HIS A 18 26.42 -6.33 -4.66
CA HIS A 18 26.98 -4.99 -4.41
C HIS A 18 27.12 -4.72 -2.90
N PRO A 19 28.12 -5.32 -2.23
CA PRO A 19 28.34 -5.10 -0.80
C PRO A 19 28.47 -3.62 -0.47
N TRP A 20 27.81 -3.15 0.59
CA TRP A 20 27.71 -1.72 0.93
C TRP A 20 29.04 -0.96 0.93
N ARG A 21 30.11 -1.60 1.43
CA ARG A 21 31.45 -1.01 1.52
C ARG A 21 32.11 -0.77 0.17
N SER A 22 31.84 -1.63 -0.82
CA SER A 22 32.41 -1.55 -2.17
C SER A 22 31.45 -0.99 -3.22
N ALA A 23 30.15 -0.87 -2.89
CA ALA A 23 29.13 -0.33 -3.77
C ALA A 23 29.36 1.15 -4.09
N SER A 24 29.21 1.50 -5.36
CA SER A 24 29.16 2.87 -5.87
C SER A 24 27.94 3.62 -5.30
N SER A 25 27.97 4.96 -5.38
CA SER A 25 26.85 5.79 -4.93
C SER A 25 25.54 5.42 -5.63
N VAL A 26 25.58 5.10 -6.93
CA VAL A 26 24.39 4.70 -7.70
C VAL A 26 23.80 3.39 -7.17
N GLU A 27 24.63 2.37 -6.92
CA GLU A 27 24.18 1.08 -6.39
C GLU A 27 23.59 1.22 -4.98
N ARG A 28 24.15 2.10 -4.14
CA ARG A 28 23.56 2.40 -2.83
C ARG A 28 22.17 3.02 -2.94
N TYR A 29 21.95 3.93 -3.90
CA TYR A 29 20.61 4.45 -4.17
C TYR A 29 19.66 3.37 -4.68
N GLN A 30 20.13 2.45 -5.53
CA GLN A 30 19.33 1.32 -6.00
C GLN A 30 18.89 0.40 -4.86
N LEU A 31 19.80 0.10 -3.93
CA LEU A 31 19.45 -0.64 -2.72
C LEU A 31 18.43 0.13 -1.87
N GLY A 32 18.57 1.45 -1.77
CA GLY A 32 17.60 2.33 -1.11
C GLY A 32 16.20 2.27 -1.76
N PHE A 33 16.11 2.31 -3.09
CA PHE A 33 14.84 2.16 -3.81
C PHE A 33 14.21 0.80 -3.56
N LEU A 34 14.98 -0.29 -3.62
CA LEU A 34 14.47 -1.63 -3.35
C LEU A 34 13.96 -1.79 -1.90
N LEU A 35 14.70 -1.25 -0.93
CA LEU A 35 14.29 -1.24 0.48
C LEU A 35 13.03 -0.39 0.71
N SER A 36 12.94 0.77 0.04
CA SER A 36 11.75 1.62 0.04
C SER A 36 10.54 0.85 -0.49
N ALA A 37 10.66 0.22 -1.67
CA ALA A 37 9.60 -0.59 -2.26
C ALA A 37 9.13 -1.69 -1.31
N LEU A 38 10.07 -2.47 -0.77
CA LEU A 38 9.77 -3.53 0.18
C LEU A 38 9.05 -2.99 1.43
N GLY A 39 9.53 -1.89 2.00
CA GLY A 39 8.96 -1.27 3.19
C GLY A 39 7.53 -0.78 2.98
N PHE A 40 7.25 -0.11 1.86
CA PHE A 40 5.91 0.38 1.54
C PHE A 40 4.95 -0.75 1.18
N ASP A 41 5.40 -1.78 0.44
CA ASP A 41 4.59 -2.96 0.15
C ASP A 41 4.23 -3.74 1.42
N LEU A 42 5.19 -3.92 2.33
CA LEU A 42 4.95 -4.55 3.63
C LEU A 42 3.99 -3.71 4.46
N SER A 43 4.16 -2.38 4.50
CA SER A 43 3.24 -1.49 5.22
C SER A 43 1.81 -1.60 4.69
N ASN A 44 1.64 -1.68 3.36
CA ASN A 44 0.33 -1.94 2.75
C ASN A 44 -0.26 -3.29 3.17
N LEU A 45 0.56 -4.34 3.20
CA LEU A 45 0.11 -5.68 3.55
C LEU A 45 -0.22 -5.83 5.05
N ILE A 46 0.66 -5.35 5.94
CA ILE A 46 0.60 -5.66 7.38
C ILE A 46 -0.04 -4.55 8.22
N VAL A 47 -0.13 -3.31 7.72
CA VAL A 47 -0.72 -2.18 8.45
C VAL A 47 -2.02 -1.75 7.80
N PHE A 48 -1.99 -1.33 6.53
CA PHE A 48 -3.15 -0.70 5.90
C PHE A 48 -4.26 -1.69 5.55
N THR A 49 -3.92 -2.90 5.10
CA THR A 49 -4.88 -3.97 4.82
C THR A 49 -5.69 -4.35 6.07
N PRO A 50 -5.08 -4.75 7.22
CA PRO A 50 -5.85 -5.07 8.41
C PRO A 50 -6.59 -3.87 8.98
N MET A 51 -6.01 -2.66 8.91
CA MET A 51 -6.72 -1.45 9.34
C MET A 51 -8.00 -1.22 8.54
N THR A 52 -7.95 -1.43 7.22
CA THR A 52 -9.12 -1.30 6.33
C THR A 52 -10.15 -2.40 6.60
N ILE A 53 -9.73 -3.66 6.60
CA ILE A 53 -10.65 -4.80 6.73
C ILE A 53 -11.27 -4.84 8.13
N GLU A 54 -10.44 -4.81 9.17
CA GLU A 54 -10.90 -5.07 10.53
C GLU A 54 -11.52 -3.85 11.20
N GLN A 55 -10.87 -2.70 11.09
CA GLN A 55 -11.37 -1.50 11.78
C GLN A 55 -12.45 -0.78 10.97
N MET A 56 -12.50 -0.95 9.65
CA MET A 56 -13.43 -0.22 8.81
C MET A 56 -14.53 -1.12 8.30
N MET A 57 -14.23 -2.13 7.48
CA MET A 57 -15.28 -2.92 6.82
C MET A 57 -16.11 -3.72 7.81
N LYS A 58 -15.49 -4.42 8.77
CA LYS A 58 -16.24 -5.17 9.80
C LYS A 58 -17.08 -4.24 10.70
N LYS A 59 -16.51 -3.10 11.14
CA LYS A 59 -17.24 -2.14 12.00
C LYS A 59 -18.36 -1.42 11.25
N ARG A 60 -18.11 -1.02 10.00
CA ARG A 60 -19.09 -0.40 9.11
C ARG A 60 -20.26 -1.34 8.91
N HIS A 61 -19.98 -2.59 8.57
CA HIS A 61 -21.02 -3.59 8.34
C HIS A 61 -21.91 -3.80 9.57
N LYS A 62 -21.34 -3.79 10.78
CA LYS A 62 -22.15 -3.83 12.01
C LYS A 62 -23.08 -2.62 12.12
N ILE A 63 -22.57 -1.41 11.91
CA ILE A 63 -23.38 -0.18 11.97
C ILE A 63 -24.47 -0.18 10.88
N GLU A 64 -24.13 -0.62 9.67
CA GLU A 64 -25.09 -0.73 8.56
C GLU A 64 -26.23 -1.69 8.91
N ARG A 65 -25.92 -2.84 9.52
CA ARG A 65 -26.93 -3.78 10.02
C ARG A 65 -27.79 -3.19 11.14
N ASP A 66 -27.17 -2.53 12.13
CA ASP A 66 -27.90 -1.91 13.25
C ASP A 66 -28.86 -0.80 12.77
N LEU A 67 -28.50 -0.11 11.68
CA LEU A 67 -29.31 0.92 11.03
C LEU A 67 -30.27 0.38 9.95
N SER A 68 -30.27 -0.93 9.69
CA SER A 68 -31.05 -1.56 8.62
C SER A 68 -30.82 -0.93 7.24
N ILE A 69 -29.56 -0.63 6.92
CA ILE A 69 -29.08 -0.11 5.62
C ILE A 69 -28.02 -1.04 5.03
N GLY A 70 -27.69 -0.86 3.74
CA GLY A 70 -26.61 -1.60 3.07
C GLY A 70 -27.02 -2.88 2.34
N GLU A 71 -28.29 -3.31 2.45
CA GLU A 71 -28.86 -4.37 1.60
C GLU A 71 -29.58 -3.82 0.35
N GLU A 72 -29.71 -2.50 0.25
CA GLU A 72 -30.31 -1.86 -0.92
C GLU A 72 -29.42 -1.94 -2.17
N ILE A 73 -30.06 -2.10 -3.33
CA ILE A 73 -29.39 -2.04 -4.63
C ILE A 73 -29.02 -0.58 -4.92
N GLY A 74 -27.71 -0.28 -4.89
CA GLY A 74 -27.17 1.05 -5.11
C GLY A 74 -26.73 1.76 -3.82
N TRP A 75 -25.84 2.76 -3.95
CA TRP A 75 -25.23 3.44 -2.79
C TRP A 75 -26.01 4.64 -2.25
N SER A 76 -27.11 5.07 -2.89
CA SER A 76 -27.78 6.34 -2.61
C SER A 76 -28.26 6.50 -1.16
N LYS A 77 -28.94 5.48 -0.62
CA LYS A 77 -29.52 5.52 0.73
C LYS A 77 -28.45 5.48 1.83
N ASN A 78 -27.41 4.67 1.65
CA ASN A 78 -26.23 4.66 2.53
C ASN A 78 -25.53 6.02 2.52
N MET A 79 -25.42 6.66 1.34
CA MET A 79 -24.83 7.99 1.19
C MET A 79 -25.63 9.08 1.90
N GLU A 80 -26.97 9.01 1.87
CA GLU A 80 -27.84 9.95 2.58
C GLU A 80 -27.74 9.78 4.09
N VAL A 81 -27.82 8.54 4.58
CA VAL A 81 -27.69 8.25 6.02
C VAL A 81 -26.29 8.59 6.54
N ALA A 82 -25.25 8.43 5.73
CA ALA A 82 -23.90 8.83 6.10
C ALA A 82 -23.71 10.35 6.24
N LYS A 83 -24.60 11.18 5.67
CA LYS A 83 -24.56 12.65 5.87
C LYS A 83 -25.08 13.07 7.24
N THR A 84 -25.99 12.29 7.83
CA THR A 84 -26.66 12.62 9.09
C THR A 84 -26.13 11.80 10.26
N ASN A 85 -25.56 10.61 10.02
CA ASN A 85 -24.99 9.76 11.04
C ASN A 85 -23.50 10.08 11.30
N VAL A 86 -23.21 10.64 12.48
CA VAL A 86 -21.87 11.07 12.90
C VAL A 86 -20.86 9.91 12.89
N GLN A 87 -21.27 8.69 13.23
CA GLN A 87 -20.37 7.53 13.26
C GLN A 87 -19.97 7.09 11.84
N LEU A 88 -20.93 7.05 10.90
CA LEU A 88 -20.65 6.73 9.50
C LEU A 88 -19.81 7.83 8.82
N ALA A 89 -20.10 9.11 9.10
CA ALA A 89 -19.31 10.23 8.58
C ALA A 89 -17.84 10.16 9.06
N ALA A 90 -17.62 9.92 10.36
CA ALA A 90 -16.28 9.75 10.92
C ALA A 90 -15.55 8.55 10.30
N MET A 91 -16.26 7.45 10.06
CA MET A 91 -15.72 6.26 9.42
C MET A 91 -15.34 6.52 7.95
N ASN A 92 -16.19 7.21 7.17
CA ASN A 92 -15.86 7.61 5.80
C ASN A 92 -14.60 8.47 5.73
N LYS A 93 -14.47 9.44 6.64
CA LYS A 93 -13.26 10.28 6.72
C LYS A 93 -12.02 9.45 7.02
N LYS A 94 -12.09 8.55 8.01
CA LYS A 94 -10.99 7.66 8.36
C LYS A 94 -10.63 6.73 7.20
N PHE A 95 -11.62 6.27 6.43
CA PHE A 95 -11.42 5.41 5.26
C PHE A 95 -10.70 6.14 4.16
N GLY A 96 -11.18 7.34 3.79
CA GLY A 96 -10.52 8.16 2.78
C GLY A 96 -9.06 8.45 3.13
N MET A 97 -8.77 8.73 4.40
CA MET A 97 -7.41 8.96 4.87
C MET A 97 -6.52 7.71 4.74
N ILE A 98 -6.98 6.55 5.24
CA ILE A 98 -6.21 5.29 5.18
C ILE A 98 -6.03 4.85 3.73
N HIS A 99 -7.08 4.92 2.92
CA HIS A 99 -7.01 4.61 1.50
C HIS A 99 -6.02 5.51 0.77
N GLY A 100 -6.03 6.82 1.05
CA GLY A 100 -5.08 7.77 0.49
C GLY A 100 -3.62 7.43 0.84
N LEU A 101 -3.35 7.12 2.12
CA LEU A 101 -2.02 6.72 2.58
C LEU A 101 -1.57 5.38 1.96
N SER A 102 -2.47 4.41 1.85
CA SER A 102 -2.19 3.11 1.23
C SER A 102 -1.90 3.23 -0.26
N SER A 103 -2.68 4.04 -0.98
CA SER A 103 -2.45 4.36 -2.39
C SER A 103 -1.12 5.08 -2.59
N LEU A 104 -0.76 6.03 -1.72
CA LEU A 104 0.54 6.69 -1.76
C LEU A 104 1.70 5.70 -1.54
N ALA A 105 1.57 4.78 -0.58
CA ALA A 105 2.55 3.73 -0.36
C ALA A 105 2.74 2.84 -1.61
N ASN A 106 1.66 2.49 -2.31
CA ASN A 106 1.75 1.74 -3.57
C ASN A 106 2.44 2.54 -4.68
N ILE A 107 2.17 3.85 -4.80
CA ILE A 107 2.82 4.72 -5.78
C ILE A 107 4.32 4.81 -5.52
N ILE A 108 4.73 4.97 -4.26
CA ILE A 108 6.16 5.04 -3.90
C ILE A 108 6.84 3.70 -4.17
N ALA A 109 6.20 2.59 -3.82
CA ALA A 109 6.72 1.26 -4.10
C ALA A 109 6.90 1.03 -5.61
N PHE A 110 5.86 1.30 -6.39
CA PHE A 110 5.90 1.22 -7.85
C PHE A 110 6.99 2.11 -8.45
N GLY A 111 7.06 3.38 -8.05
CA GLY A 111 8.07 4.32 -8.53
C GLY A 111 9.49 3.85 -8.21
N SER A 112 9.71 3.31 -7.00
CA SER A 112 11.01 2.77 -6.60
C SER A 112 11.40 1.55 -7.44
N LEU A 113 10.47 0.62 -7.70
CA LEU A 113 10.70 -0.54 -8.56
C LEU A 113 10.93 -0.13 -10.03
N ALA A 114 10.22 0.90 -10.51
CA ALA A 114 10.42 1.45 -11.85
C ALA A 114 11.82 2.06 -12.01
N MET A 115 12.29 2.83 -11.03
CA MET A 115 13.66 3.36 -11.02
C MET A 115 14.71 2.25 -11.01
N HIS A 116 14.47 1.17 -10.26
CA HIS A 116 15.37 0.02 -10.25
C HIS A 116 15.38 -0.73 -11.59
N SER A 117 14.20 -0.93 -12.18
CA SER A 117 14.07 -1.55 -13.50
C SER A 117 14.79 -0.74 -14.57
N TRP A 118 14.66 0.60 -14.54
CA TRP A 118 15.38 1.49 -15.45
C TRP A 118 16.90 1.35 -15.33
N TYR A 119 17.41 1.29 -14.10
CA TYR A 119 18.83 1.05 -13.85
C TYR A 119 19.31 -0.29 -14.45
N LEU A 120 18.55 -1.36 -14.27
CA LEU A 120 18.90 -2.68 -14.82
C LEU A 120 18.90 -2.67 -16.35
N THR A 121 17.91 -2.04 -16.98
CA THR A 121 17.86 -1.91 -18.45
C THR A 121 19.12 -1.25 -19.00
N GLY A 122 19.65 -0.23 -18.33
CA GLY A 122 20.91 0.42 -18.73
C GLY A 122 22.17 -0.43 -18.54
N LYS A 123 22.07 -1.59 -17.89
CA LYS A 123 23.17 -2.55 -17.64
C LYS A 123 23.08 -3.80 -18.52
N ILE A 124 21.91 -4.10 -19.08
CA ILE A 124 21.74 -5.20 -20.02
C ILE A 124 22.32 -4.74 -21.36
N GLN A 125 23.40 -5.37 -21.81
CA GLN A 125 23.81 -5.31 -23.21
C GLN A 125 22.92 -6.28 -24.00
N LEU A 126 22.03 -5.74 -24.82
CA LEU A 126 21.28 -6.48 -25.84
C LEU A 126 22.10 -6.55 -27.14
#